data_AF-A0AAV9IJ45-F1
#
_entry.id   AF-A0AAV9IJ45-F1
#
_cell.length_a   1.000
_cell.length_b   1.000
_cell.length_c   1.000
_cell.angle_alpha   90.00
_cell.angle_beta   90.00
_cell.angle_gamma   90.00
#
_symmetry.space_group_name_H-M   'P 1'
#
loop_
_entity.id
_entity.type
_entity.pdbx_description
1 polymer ?
#
loop_
_entity_poly.entity_id
_entity_poly.type
_entity_poly.pdbx_seq_one_letter_code
_entity_poly.pdbx_strand_id
1 'polypeptide(L)'
;MSEPEGGGGGEESLEPEVNSALLNSLPQDKKDSVETFITVTRCNSVEEAIDKLESVGWNLERAVDLHLSGESFPVARDPMNGSENGLSEATRVPQQGAGVVVDSGGPRNSSSSRPSTLFQMTVSFFLAPLRALIKAAASLLRLLFLGPRSVSRPRIEVARRAAREFAQQFESEYGSIHPTFFQGCFLDALNYAKQQFKFVLVYLHADSHYLTPDFCRDVLTNEQVVGLINENFIFWACSVNSAEGRHLQTSFRATEFPFVAVVTVAQGRRNAQVLESKQGAMESDELIEFLVQSLERHGEILNQARLERQRHLETRQIREEQDVAFQRAIEEDRARLEAAAQAEASRKEEEARLEREREEAEKERQRLERRRRLKMEEMEPEPVKGDSDVVVVAIRQPDGSRIERRFKKENTIRQVFDWVDIRGVDIDKIRLVCNFPKRHFDYVEDGHWKLCEVDQGPHLVFFVEDK
;
A
#
# COMPACT_ATOMS: atom_id res chain seq x y z
N MET A 1 55.99 32.38 59.47
CA MET A 1 56.23 30.93 59.54
C MET A 1 54.87 30.28 59.39
N SER A 2 54.42 30.14 58.16
CA SER A 2 54.67 29.00 57.27
C SER A 2 53.46 28.06 57.35
N GLU A 3 52.75 27.99 56.23
CA GLU A 3 51.74 26.99 55.91
C GLU A 3 52.29 25.56 56.10
N PRO A 4 51.42 24.55 56.04
CA PRO A 4 51.27 23.93 54.72
C PRO A 4 49.82 23.70 54.30
N GLU A 5 49.59 23.99 53.02
CA GLU A 5 48.53 23.42 52.19
C GLU A 5 48.70 21.90 52.05
N GLY A 6 47.57 21.19 51.95
CA GLY A 6 47.47 19.83 51.45
C GLY A 6 45.99 19.56 51.19
N GLY A 7 45.53 19.17 50.01
CA GLY A 7 46.19 18.71 48.80
C GLY A 7 45.07 17.99 48.04
N GLY A 8 44.21 18.78 47.38
CA GLY A 8 43.24 18.25 46.43
C GLY A 8 43.95 18.03 45.10
N GLY A 9 43.92 16.79 44.59
CA GLY A 9 44.48 16.49 43.27
C GLY A 9 44.42 15.02 42.91
N GLY A 10 43.63 14.71 41.88
CA GLY A 10 44.06 13.79 40.82
C GLY A 10 43.45 12.39 40.79
N GLU A 11 42.13 12.27 40.65
CA GLU A 11 41.49 11.07 40.09
C GLU A 11 40.58 11.46 38.91
N GLU A 12 41.10 12.23 37.97
CA GLU A 12 40.40 12.52 36.71
C GLU A 12 41.41 12.97 35.64
N SER A 13 42.11 12.02 34.98
CA SER A 13 42.89 12.27 33.75
C SER A 13 43.57 11.06 33.10
N LEU A 14 43.35 9.81 33.56
CA LEU A 14 44.00 8.63 32.96
C LEU A 14 43.18 7.95 31.84
N GLU A 15 41.85 8.10 31.81
CA GLU A 15 41.00 7.43 30.82
C GLU A 15 41.16 7.89 29.35
N PRO A 16 41.38 9.19 29.02
CA PRO A 16 41.45 9.58 27.60
C PRO A 16 42.72 9.09 26.90
N GLU A 17 43.85 9.01 27.62
CA GLU A 17 45.12 8.52 27.06
C GLU A 17 45.08 7.00 26.82
N VAL A 18 44.50 6.22 27.75
CA VAL A 18 44.36 4.75 27.63
C VAL A 18 43.41 4.38 26.49
N ASN A 19 42.27 5.06 26.37
CA ASN A 19 41.32 4.88 25.28
C ASN A 19 41.95 5.17 23.90
N SER A 20 42.81 6.19 23.82
CA SER A 20 43.52 6.53 22.58
C SER A 20 44.60 5.51 22.20
N ALA A 21 45.28 4.90 23.18
CA ALA A 21 46.30 3.89 22.96
C ALA A 21 45.69 2.55 22.47
N LEU A 22 44.55 2.14 23.05
CA LEU A 22 43.81 0.95 22.65
C LEU A 22 43.27 1.06 21.23
N LEU A 23 42.64 2.20 20.88
CA LEU A 23 42.20 2.48 19.52
C LEU A 23 43.39 2.47 18.53
N ASN A 24 44.56 2.97 18.93
CA ASN A 24 45.73 3.00 18.05
C ASN A 24 46.39 1.64 17.79
N SER A 25 46.15 0.66 18.65
CA SER A 25 46.65 -0.72 18.50
C SER A 25 45.87 -1.56 17.47
N LEU A 26 44.67 -1.12 17.08
CA LEU A 26 43.78 -1.87 16.18
C LEU A 26 44.01 -1.53 14.70
N PRO A 27 43.80 -2.48 13.78
CA PRO A 27 43.63 -2.23 12.34
C PRO A 27 42.54 -1.17 12.04
N GLN A 28 42.71 -0.37 10.97
CA GLN A 28 41.83 0.77 10.68
C GLN A 28 40.35 0.39 10.52
N ASP A 29 40.06 -0.75 9.90
CA ASP A 29 38.72 -1.33 9.74
C ASP A 29 38.04 -1.63 11.08
N LYS A 30 38.83 -2.02 12.09
CA LYS A 30 38.37 -2.27 13.45
C LYS A 30 38.16 -0.97 14.23
N LYS A 31 39.00 0.05 14.01
CA LYS A 31 38.81 1.39 14.60
C LYS A 31 37.49 2.02 14.15
N ASP A 32 37.23 2.01 12.85
CA ASP A 32 36.00 2.57 12.28
C ASP A 32 34.75 1.85 12.83
N SER A 33 34.85 0.54 13.08
CA SER A 33 33.79 -0.26 13.68
C SER A 33 33.54 0.11 15.15
N VAL A 34 34.58 0.33 15.95
CA VAL A 34 34.48 0.75 17.35
C VAL A 34 33.89 2.16 17.46
N GLU A 35 34.37 3.11 16.65
CA GLU A 35 33.85 4.49 16.63
C GLU A 35 32.37 4.54 16.23
N THR A 36 31.99 3.77 15.21
CA THR A 36 30.59 3.68 14.77
C THR A 36 29.72 3.03 15.83
N PHE A 37 30.21 1.97 16.48
CA PHE A 37 29.50 1.29 17.56
C PHE A 37 29.23 2.25 18.72
N ILE A 38 30.28 2.92 19.24
CA ILE A 38 30.17 3.92 20.32
C ILE A 38 29.19 5.03 19.97
N THR A 39 29.25 5.55 18.74
CA THR A 39 28.36 6.62 18.29
C THR A 39 26.89 6.19 18.29
N VAL A 40 26.61 4.96 17.84
CA VAL A 40 25.24 4.44 17.70
C VAL A 40 24.66 3.97 19.03
N THR A 41 25.45 3.30 19.87
CA THR A 41 24.99 2.72 21.14
C THR A 41 25.14 3.66 22.33
N ARG A 42 25.91 4.75 22.18
CA ARG A 42 26.34 5.66 23.26
C ARG A 42 27.06 4.94 24.40
N CYS A 43 27.87 3.93 24.07
CA CYS A 43 28.79 3.34 25.03
C CYS A 43 29.83 4.39 25.46
N ASN A 44 30.08 4.52 26.77
CA ASN A 44 31.02 5.52 27.29
C ASN A 44 32.45 4.99 27.42
N SER A 45 32.69 3.70 27.18
CA SER A 45 34.02 3.07 27.26
C SER A 45 34.40 2.41 25.93
N VAL A 46 35.64 2.66 25.49
CA VAL A 46 36.23 2.03 24.30
C VAL A 46 36.50 0.55 24.55
N GLU A 47 36.92 0.20 25.76
CA GLU A 47 37.20 -1.19 26.16
C GLU A 47 35.94 -2.05 26.07
N GLU A 48 34.82 -1.55 26.60
CA GLU A 48 33.53 -2.24 26.54
C GLU A 48 33.03 -2.40 25.10
N ALA A 49 33.31 -1.42 24.23
CA ALA A 49 32.97 -1.51 22.82
C ALA A 49 33.80 -2.58 22.08
N ILE A 50 35.10 -2.68 22.39
CA ILE A 50 35.99 -3.70 21.84
C ILE A 50 35.53 -5.09 22.30
N ASP A 51 35.32 -5.31 23.59
CA ASP A 51 34.89 -6.62 24.13
C ASP A 51 33.57 -7.09 23.50
N LYS A 52 32.61 -6.18 23.35
CA LYS A 52 31.32 -6.47 22.71
C LYS A 52 31.49 -6.80 21.23
N LEU A 53 32.33 -6.08 20.50
CA LEU A 53 32.62 -6.37 19.09
C LEU A 53 33.39 -7.69 18.93
N GLU A 54 34.34 -8.00 19.81
CA GLU A 54 35.09 -9.25 19.79
C GLU A 54 34.21 -10.47 20.05
N SER A 55 33.29 -10.37 21.00
CA SER A 55 32.35 -11.47 21.33
C SER A 55 31.47 -11.90 20.15
N VAL A 56 31.26 -11.02 19.16
CA VAL A 56 30.51 -11.32 17.93
C VAL A 56 31.39 -11.41 16.68
N GLY A 57 32.71 -11.51 16.85
CA GLY A 57 33.66 -11.66 15.74
C GLY A 57 33.72 -10.44 14.83
N TRP A 58 33.68 -9.23 15.40
CA TRP A 58 33.76 -7.95 14.70
C TRP A 58 32.61 -7.66 13.72
N ASN A 59 31.44 -8.27 13.93
CA ASN A 59 30.23 -7.97 13.18
C ASN A 59 29.48 -6.77 13.81
N LEU A 60 29.71 -5.57 13.26
CA LEU A 60 29.14 -4.30 13.76
C LEU A 60 27.61 -4.33 13.85
N GLU A 61 26.92 -4.77 12.79
CA GLU A 61 25.45 -4.81 12.76
C GLU A 61 24.91 -5.70 13.88
N ARG A 62 25.51 -6.88 14.07
CA ARG A 62 25.11 -7.82 15.13
C ARG A 62 25.43 -7.28 16.52
N ALA A 63 26.57 -6.61 16.71
CA ALA A 63 26.91 -6.01 17.99
C ALA A 63 25.90 -4.93 18.38
N VAL A 64 25.55 -4.04 17.44
CA VAL A 64 24.58 -2.96 17.66
C VAL A 64 23.21 -3.53 17.98
N ASP A 65 22.77 -4.55 17.24
CA ASP A 65 21.47 -5.19 17.45
C ASP A 65 21.39 -5.86 18.84
N LEU A 66 22.42 -6.60 19.26
CA LEU A 66 22.48 -7.20 20.60
C LEU A 66 22.50 -6.14 21.70
N HIS A 67 23.25 -5.05 21.51
CA HIS A 67 23.32 -3.97 22.49
C HIS A 67 21.97 -3.25 22.65
N LEU A 68 21.29 -2.91 21.55
CA LEU A 68 20.01 -2.20 21.57
C LEU A 68 18.83 -3.08 21.97
N SER A 69 18.88 -4.38 21.67
CA SER A 69 17.88 -5.36 22.08
C SER A 69 18.03 -5.78 23.55
N GLY A 70 19.20 -5.54 24.16
CA GLY A 70 19.51 -5.96 25.53
C GLY A 70 19.71 -7.48 25.66
N GLU A 71 19.97 -8.17 24.55
CA GLU A 71 20.32 -9.59 24.54
C GLU A 71 21.76 -9.80 25.04
N SER A 72 22.01 -10.91 25.73
CA SER A 72 23.33 -11.22 26.27
C SER A 72 24.34 -11.49 25.14
N PHE A 73 25.50 -10.84 25.20
CA PHE A 73 26.61 -11.13 24.29
C PHE A 73 27.11 -12.58 24.48
N PRO A 74 27.48 -13.28 23.39
CA PRO A 74 28.01 -14.63 23.50
C PRO A 74 29.32 -14.62 24.29
N VAL A 75 29.38 -15.37 25.39
CA VAL A 75 30.62 -15.53 26.16
C VAL A 75 31.65 -16.23 25.27
N ALA A 76 32.80 -15.60 25.04
CA ALA A 76 33.92 -16.23 24.36
C ALA A 76 34.30 -17.52 25.11
N ARG A 77 34.15 -18.68 24.46
CA ARG A 77 34.64 -19.94 25.02
C ARG A 77 36.15 -19.98 24.86
N ASP A 78 36.87 -20.05 25.97
CA ASP A 78 38.27 -20.44 25.98
C ASP A 78 38.46 -21.79 25.27
N PRO A 79 39.42 -21.93 24.35
CA PRO A 79 39.67 -23.19 23.67
C PRO A 79 40.52 -24.13 24.53
N MET A 80 40.05 -24.52 25.73
CA MET A 80 40.68 -25.58 26.54
C MET A 80 39.71 -26.15 27.59
N ASN A 81 38.89 -27.17 27.24
CA ASN A 81 38.65 -28.37 28.08
C ASN A 81 37.60 -29.35 27.50
N GLY A 82 37.89 -30.67 27.61
CA GLY A 82 36.94 -31.81 27.63
C GLY A 82 36.34 -32.25 26.28
N SER A 83 36.88 -33.26 25.58
CA SER A 83 36.69 -34.71 25.76
C SER A 83 35.26 -35.26 25.47
N GLU A 84 35.25 -36.19 24.50
CA GLU A 84 34.28 -37.28 24.21
C GLU A 84 32.90 -36.94 23.59
N ASN A 85 32.74 -37.15 22.27
CA ASN A 85 32.29 -38.44 21.67
C ASN A 85 31.79 -38.31 20.22
N GLY A 86 32.37 -39.12 19.32
CA GLY A 86 31.84 -39.59 18.03
C GLY A 86 31.63 -38.55 16.92
N LEU A 87 31.96 -38.73 15.64
CA LEU A 87 32.33 -39.88 14.82
C LEU A 87 33.14 -39.35 13.63
N SER A 88 34.18 -40.09 13.26
CA SER A 88 34.74 -40.35 11.93
C SER A 88 34.62 -39.27 10.84
N GLU A 89 35.76 -38.76 10.35
CA GLU A 89 36.27 -39.18 9.04
C GLU A 89 37.75 -38.79 8.88
N ALA A 90 38.59 -39.78 8.59
CA ALA A 90 40.01 -39.63 8.41
C ALA A 90 40.31 -39.17 6.98
N THR A 91 41.24 -38.22 6.78
CA THR A 91 42.17 -38.23 5.64
C THR A 91 43.44 -37.44 5.97
N ARG A 92 44.50 -38.23 6.21
CA ARG A 92 45.93 -38.05 5.89
C ARG A 92 46.57 -36.65 5.83
N VAL A 93 47.51 -36.48 6.75
CA VAL A 93 48.71 -35.62 6.70
C VAL A 93 49.72 -36.18 5.67
N PRO A 94 50.60 -35.34 5.12
CA PRO A 94 52.02 -35.52 5.45
C PRO A 94 52.71 -34.23 5.94
N GLN A 95 53.56 -34.44 6.94
CA GLN A 95 54.48 -33.48 7.56
C GLN A 95 55.67 -33.16 6.64
N GLN A 96 56.29 -32.00 6.88
CA GLN A 96 57.73 -31.66 6.91
C GLN A 96 57.79 -30.12 6.96
N GLY A 97 58.63 -29.38 7.68
CA GLY A 97 59.85 -29.56 8.48
C GLY A 97 60.27 -28.12 8.88
N ALA A 98 60.59 -27.84 10.13
CA ALA A 98 61.93 -27.50 10.64
C ALA A 98 62.56 -26.15 10.19
N GLY A 99 62.95 -25.32 11.18
CA GLY A 99 63.93 -24.21 11.09
C GLY A 99 63.33 -22.83 11.47
N VAL A 100 63.67 -22.13 12.58
CA VAL A 100 64.96 -21.56 13.06
C VAL A 100 65.53 -20.56 12.01
N VAL A 101 65.95 -19.29 12.23
CA VAL A 101 66.12 -18.30 13.33
C VAL A 101 66.60 -16.97 12.66
N VAL A 102 66.49 -15.80 13.35
CA VAL A 102 67.27 -14.51 13.17
C VAL A 102 67.03 -13.68 11.89
N ASP A 103 66.48 -12.46 11.93
CA ASP A 103 66.94 -11.14 12.47
C ASP A 103 67.66 -10.26 11.42
N SER A 104 67.44 -8.94 11.58
CA SER A 104 68.19 -7.78 11.10
C SER A 104 67.85 -7.14 9.73
N GLY A 105 67.44 -5.86 9.79
CA GLY A 105 67.74 -4.87 8.74
C GLY A 105 66.63 -3.86 8.41
N GLY A 106 66.64 -2.67 9.04
CA GLY A 106 66.06 -1.46 8.43
C GLY A 106 67.07 -0.79 7.47
N PRO A 107 66.86 0.47 7.04
CA PRO A 107 65.66 1.16 6.57
C PRO A 107 65.85 1.72 5.14
N ARG A 108 64.79 2.17 4.42
CA ARG A 108 64.87 3.30 3.44
C ARG A 108 63.55 3.69 2.76
N ASN A 109 63.38 5.01 2.65
CA ASN A 109 62.39 5.78 1.89
C ASN A 109 62.27 5.37 0.41
N SER A 110 61.04 5.37 -0.13
CA SER A 110 60.49 6.44 -1.01
C SER A 110 59.41 5.91 -2.00
N SER A 111 58.32 6.67 -2.08
CA SER A 111 57.45 6.93 -3.24
C SER A 111 57.09 5.81 -4.24
N SER A 112 55.79 5.48 -4.33
CA SER A 112 55.07 5.27 -5.60
C SER A 112 53.56 5.25 -5.34
N SER A 113 52.88 6.33 -5.73
CA SER A 113 51.97 6.41 -6.90
C SER A 113 50.55 5.86 -6.65
N ARG A 114 49.62 6.78 -6.35
CA ARG A 114 48.18 6.58 -6.44
C ARG A 114 47.75 6.49 -7.92
N PRO A 115 46.92 5.53 -8.34
CA PRO A 115 46.07 5.72 -9.51
C PRO A 115 44.73 6.35 -9.10
N SER A 116 44.20 7.16 -10.00
CA SER A 116 43.14 8.14 -9.82
C SER A 116 41.72 7.55 -9.73
N THR A 117 40.92 8.23 -8.91
CA THR A 117 39.54 7.98 -8.47
C THR A 117 38.46 8.22 -9.54
N LEU A 118 38.70 7.89 -10.82
CA LEU A 118 37.70 8.08 -11.88
C LEU A 118 37.20 6.79 -12.54
N PHE A 119 37.88 5.65 -12.36
CA PHE A 119 37.41 4.37 -12.91
C PHE A 119 36.45 3.59 -11.99
N GLN A 120 36.33 3.98 -10.71
CA GLN A 120 35.40 3.35 -9.76
C GLN A 120 33.95 3.85 -9.89
N MET A 121 33.69 4.95 -10.60
CA MET A 121 32.36 5.55 -10.65
C MET A 121 31.44 4.97 -11.74
N THR A 122 31.96 4.19 -12.70
CA THR A 122 31.17 3.70 -13.84
C THR A 122 30.70 2.24 -13.69
N VAL A 123 31.38 1.41 -12.89
CA VAL A 123 30.98 -0.01 -12.67
C VAL A 123 29.84 -0.16 -11.66
N SER A 124 29.66 0.82 -10.77
CA SER A 124 28.64 0.76 -9.70
C SER A 124 27.21 1.00 -10.18
N PHE A 125 27.01 1.62 -11.35
CA PHE A 125 25.67 1.88 -11.89
C PHE A 125 25.07 0.71 -12.68
N PHE A 126 25.90 -0.16 -13.28
CA PHE A 126 25.40 -1.27 -14.11
C PHE A 126 25.08 -2.56 -13.35
N LEU A 127 25.59 -2.73 -12.11
CA LEU A 127 25.39 -3.95 -11.30
C LEU A 127 24.40 -3.79 -10.12
N ALA A 128 23.88 -2.59 -9.90
CA ALA A 128 22.89 -2.31 -8.86
C ALA A 128 21.57 -3.13 -9.00
N PRO A 129 20.97 -3.29 -10.19
CA PRO A 129 19.74 -4.09 -10.32
C PRO A 129 20.00 -5.60 -10.11
N LEU A 130 21.19 -6.10 -10.46
CA LEU A 130 21.55 -7.51 -10.28
C LEU A 130 21.74 -7.87 -8.78
N ARG A 131 22.31 -6.95 -7.99
CA ARG A 131 22.46 -7.13 -6.52
C ARG A 131 21.12 -7.11 -5.80
N ALA A 132 20.15 -6.32 -6.26
CA ALA A 132 18.79 -6.32 -5.71
C ALA A 132 18.06 -7.64 -6.01
N LEU A 133 18.23 -8.19 -7.22
CA LEU A 133 17.64 -9.46 -7.62
C LEU A 133 18.19 -10.65 -6.81
N ILE A 134 19.51 -10.67 -6.55
CA ILE A 134 20.16 -11.71 -5.73
C ILE A 134 19.69 -11.64 -4.26
N LYS A 135 19.49 -10.42 -3.71
CA LYS A 135 18.95 -10.24 -2.35
C LYS A 135 17.48 -10.67 -2.26
N ALA A 136 16.68 -10.40 -3.29
CA ALA A 136 15.29 -10.87 -3.35
C ALA A 136 15.20 -12.40 -3.49
N ALA A 137 16.05 -13.01 -4.33
CA ALA A 137 16.15 -14.45 -4.48
C ALA A 137 16.63 -15.15 -3.19
N ALA A 138 17.60 -14.58 -2.48
CA ALA A 138 18.07 -15.08 -1.18
C ALA A 138 17.00 -14.94 -0.08
N SER A 139 16.17 -13.89 -0.14
CA SER A 139 15.02 -13.71 0.77
C SER A 139 13.93 -14.75 0.50
N LEU A 140 13.62 -15.03 -0.77
CA LEU A 140 12.67 -16.07 -1.17
C LEU A 140 13.17 -17.48 -0.82
N LEU A 141 14.48 -17.73 -1.00
CA LEU A 141 15.12 -18.99 -0.63
C LEU A 141 15.19 -19.18 0.89
N ARG A 142 15.35 -18.10 1.68
CA ARG A 142 15.22 -18.14 3.15
C ARG A 142 13.79 -18.44 3.58
N LEU A 143 12.78 -17.89 2.90
CA LEU A 143 11.36 -18.15 3.19
C LEU A 143 10.96 -19.61 2.84
N LEU A 144 11.57 -20.20 1.82
CA LEU A 144 11.27 -21.55 1.34
C LEU A 144 12.10 -22.67 2.03
N PHE A 145 13.32 -22.39 2.52
CA PHE A 145 14.19 -23.41 3.12
C PHE A 145 14.47 -23.26 4.62
N LEU A 146 14.28 -22.07 5.22
CA LEU A 146 14.32 -21.87 6.67
C LEU A 146 13.00 -21.18 7.09
N GLY A 147 11.98 -21.98 7.36
CA GLY A 147 10.76 -21.51 8.03
C GLY A 147 11.11 -20.70 9.30
N PRO A 148 10.22 -19.82 9.76
CA PRO A 148 10.50 -18.90 10.85
C PRO A 148 11.11 -19.67 12.02
N ARG A 149 12.33 -19.29 12.44
CA ARG A 149 13.04 -19.89 13.57
C ARG A 149 12.08 -19.87 14.77
N SER A 150 11.49 -21.02 15.03
CA SER A 150 10.58 -21.24 16.15
C SER A 150 11.41 -21.12 17.41
N VAL A 151 11.10 -20.13 18.25
CA VAL A 151 11.28 -20.31 19.70
C VAL A 151 10.66 -21.67 20.02
N SER A 152 11.44 -22.63 20.52
CA SER A 152 11.05 -24.05 20.61
C SER A 152 9.66 -24.22 21.21
N ARG A 153 8.67 -24.44 20.34
CA ARG A 153 7.27 -24.79 20.66
C ARG A 153 7.11 -25.78 21.82
N PRO A 154 7.96 -26.84 21.98
CA PRO A 154 7.82 -27.76 23.11
C PRO A 154 7.93 -27.10 24.50
N ARG A 155 8.66 -25.99 24.67
CA ARG A 155 8.86 -25.38 26.00
C ARG A 155 7.64 -24.60 26.48
N ILE A 156 6.90 -23.96 25.56
CA ILE A 156 5.69 -23.18 25.88
C ILE A 156 4.53 -24.11 26.23
N GLU A 157 4.37 -25.22 25.51
CA GLU A 157 3.31 -26.19 25.80
C GLU A 157 3.51 -26.86 27.17
N VAL A 158 4.76 -27.16 27.54
CA VAL A 158 5.10 -27.66 28.88
C VAL A 158 4.76 -26.64 29.96
N ALA A 159 5.09 -25.37 29.75
CA ALA A 159 4.73 -24.28 30.67
C ALA A 159 3.20 -24.14 30.85
N ARG A 160 2.44 -24.19 29.74
CA ARG A 160 0.96 -24.16 29.79
C ARG A 160 0.38 -25.34 30.56
N ARG A 161 0.95 -26.54 30.38
CA ARG A 161 0.52 -27.73 31.12
C ARG A 161 0.80 -27.55 32.61
N ALA A 162 2.01 -27.12 32.98
CA ALA A 162 2.41 -26.89 34.36
C ALA A 162 1.50 -25.85 35.05
N ALA A 163 1.09 -24.78 34.36
CA ALA A 163 0.15 -23.80 34.92
C ALA A 163 -1.24 -24.41 35.23
N ARG A 164 -1.75 -25.30 34.38
CA ARG A 164 -3.03 -26.01 34.61
C ARG A 164 -2.92 -27.03 35.74
N GLU A 165 -1.83 -27.79 35.76
CA GLU A 165 -1.54 -28.75 36.82
C GLU A 165 -1.43 -28.04 38.17
N PHE A 166 -0.77 -26.88 38.21
CA PHE A 166 -0.68 -26.04 39.40
C PHE A 166 -2.06 -25.61 39.91
N ALA A 167 -2.93 -25.10 39.04
CA ALA A 167 -4.28 -24.69 39.41
C ALA A 167 -5.11 -25.87 39.98
N GLN A 168 -5.03 -27.04 39.34
CA GLN A 168 -5.71 -28.26 39.82
C GLN A 168 -5.17 -28.73 41.16
N GLN A 169 -3.86 -28.68 41.36
CA GLN A 169 -3.22 -29.05 42.63
C GLN A 169 -3.65 -28.09 43.74
N PHE A 170 -3.64 -26.78 43.46
CA PHE A 170 -4.10 -25.77 44.40
C PHE A 170 -5.56 -26.01 44.81
N GLU A 171 -6.46 -26.21 43.84
CA GLU A 171 -7.88 -26.50 44.10
C GLU A 171 -8.06 -27.78 44.94
N SER A 172 -7.26 -28.81 44.68
CA SER A 172 -7.31 -30.07 45.43
C SER A 172 -6.84 -29.93 46.88
N GLU A 173 -5.93 -29.00 47.16
CA GLU A 173 -5.30 -28.85 48.48
C GLU A 173 -5.98 -27.78 49.35
N TYR A 174 -6.35 -26.65 48.75
CA TYR A 174 -6.86 -25.46 49.43
C TYR A 174 -8.35 -25.19 49.16
N GLY A 175 -8.95 -25.87 48.18
CA GLY A 175 -10.37 -25.75 47.83
C GLY A 175 -10.63 -24.84 46.63
N SER A 176 -11.92 -24.68 46.28
CA SER A 176 -12.37 -24.00 45.06
C SER A 176 -12.50 -22.48 45.18
N ILE A 177 -12.21 -21.89 46.33
CA ILE A 177 -12.26 -20.44 46.55
C ILE A 177 -10.84 -19.90 46.40
N HIS A 178 -10.56 -19.24 45.29
CA HIS A 178 -9.27 -18.64 44.99
C HIS A 178 -9.41 -17.64 43.82
N PRO A 179 -8.39 -16.80 43.54
CA PRO A 179 -8.42 -15.93 42.38
C PRO A 179 -8.31 -16.76 41.11
N THR A 180 -8.89 -16.28 40.02
CA THR A 180 -9.00 -17.03 38.77
C THR A 180 -7.63 -17.23 38.14
N PHE A 181 -7.09 -18.45 38.21
CA PHE A 181 -5.79 -18.77 37.63
C PHE A 181 -5.80 -18.66 36.10
N PHE A 182 -4.87 -17.89 35.55
CA PHE A 182 -4.65 -17.82 34.11
C PHE A 182 -4.03 -19.13 33.59
N GLN A 183 -4.77 -19.86 32.74
CA GLN A 183 -4.41 -21.21 32.26
C GLN A 183 -3.40 -21.25 31.09
N GLY A 184 -2.46 -20.31 31.06
CA GLY A 184 -1.41 -20.22 30.04
C GLY A 184 -0.03 -19.99 30.65
N CYS A 185 1.01 -19.89 29.81
CA CYS A 185 2.35 -19.55 30.31
C CYS A 185 2.43 -18.07 30.72
N PHE A 186 3.52 -17.67 31.38
CA PHE A 186 3.71 -16.30 31.84
C PHE A 186 3.61 -15.27 30.71
N LEU A 187 4.19 -15.59 29.55
CA LEU A 187 4.14 -14.72 28.37
C LEU A 187 2.71 -14.59 27.81
N ASP A 188 1.92 -15.66 27.84
CA ASP A 188 0.51 -15.61 27.43
C ASP A 188 -0.27 -14.68 28.38
N ALA A 189 -0.01 -14.75 29.69
CA ALA A 189 -0.67 -13.89 30.69
C ALA A 189 -0.35 -12.41 30.46
N LEU A 190 0.91 -12.07 30.18
CA LEU A 190 1.33 -10.70 29.84
C LEU A 190 0.65 -10.17 28.58
N ASN A 191 0.57 -11.00 27.53
CA ASN A 191 -0.10 -10.61 26.30
C ASN A 191 -1.61 -10.40 26.49
N TYR A 192 -2.24 -11.27 27.29
CA TYR A 192 -3.65 -11.14 27.62
C TYR A 192 -3.92 -9.89 28.45
N ALA A 193 -3.10 -9.63 29.47
CA ALA A 193 -3.19 -8.44 30.31
C ALA A 193 -3.03 -7.15 29.51
N LYS A 194 -2.12 -7.13 28.52
CA LYS A 194 -1.97 -6.01 27.58
C LYS A 194 -3.23 -5.74 26.76
N GLN A 195 -3.95 -6.78 26.34
CA GLN A 195 -5.21 -6.63 25.59
C GLN A 195 -6.37 -6.16 26.49
N GLN A 196 -6.39 -6.61 27.75
CA GLN A 196 -7.41 -6.25 28.73
C GLN A 196 -7.13 -4.95 29.48
N PHE A 197 -5.96 -4.33 29.26
CA PHE A 197 -5.47 -3.18 30.03
C PHE A 197 -5.52 -3.44 31.54
N LYS A 198 -4.98 -4.57 31.97
CA LYS A 198 -4.82 -4.96 33.38
C LYS A 198 -3.36 -5.24 33.68
N PHE A 199 -2.99 -5.23 34.96
CA PHE A 199 -1.70 -5.75 35.40
C PHE A 199 -1.76 -7.27 35.58
N VAL A 200 -0.61 -7.93 35.51
CA VAL A 200 -0.47 -9.34 35.89
C VAL A 200 -0.04 -9.39 37.35
N LEU A 201 -0.80 -10.10 38.18
CA LEU A 201 -0.39 -10.43 39.54
C LEU A 201 0.27 -11.80 39.52
N VAL A 202 1.59 -11.84 39.76
CA VAL A 202 2.37 -13.07 39.80
C VAL A 202 2.50 -13.57 41.22
N TYR A 203 2.12 -14.82 41.45
CA TYR A 203 2.39 -15.57 42.68
C TYR A 203 3.40 -16.68 42.42
N LEU A 204 4.54 -16.65 43.13
CA LEU A 204 5.51 -17.74 43.10
C LEU A 204 5.30 -18.65 44.31
N HIS A 205 4.88 -19.88 44.03
CA HIS A 205 4.58 -20.88 45.04
C HIS A 205 5.82 -21.72 45.37
N ALA A 206 6.14 -21.84 46.66
CA ALA A 206 7.25 -22.67 47.14
C ALA A 206 6.72 -23.73 48.11
N ASP A 207 6.48 -24.94 47.59
CA ASP A 207 5.93 -26.07 48.37
C ASP A 207 6.75 -26.39 49.64
N SER A 208 8.05 -26.09 49.63
CA SER A 208 8.97 -26.34 50.75
C SER A 208 8.94 -25.27 51.84
N HIS A 209 8.25 -24.14 51.65
CA HIS A 209 8.27 -23.02 52.59
C HIS A 209 7.15 -23.14 53.62
N TYR A 210 7.48 -22.93 54.90
CA TYR A 210 6.56 -23.17 56.02
C TYR A 210 5.34 -22.22 56.04
N LEU A 211 5.47 -21.00 55.53
CA LEU A 211 4.35 -20.03 55.44
C LEU A 211 3.39 -20.27 54.26
N THR A 212 3.75 -21.15 53.32
CA THR A 212 2.98 -21.31 52.09
C THR A 212 1.57 -21.86 52.33
N PRO A 213 1.36 -22.90 53.15
CA PRO A 213 0.01 -23.42 53.40
C PRO A 213 -0.93 -22.39 54.04
N ASP A 214 -0.44 -21.61 55.01
CA ASP A 214 -1.23 -20.60 55.72
C ASP A 214 -1.59 -19.45 54.77
N PHE A 215 -0.63 -18.97 53.98
CA PHE A 215 -0.90 -17.94 52.96
C PHE A 215 -1.94 -18.40 51.92
N CYS A 216 -1.83 -19.64 51.43
CA CYS A 216 -2.79 -20.16 50.47
C CYS A 216 -4.18 -20.33 51.08
N ARG A 217 -4.27 -20.80 52.33
CA ARG A 217 -5.54 -21.11 53.02
C ARG A 217 -6.25 -19.89 53.59
N ASP A 218 -5.51 -18.91 54.10
CA ASP A 218 -6.08 -17.81 54.89
C ASP A 218 -6.08 -16.48 54.11
N VAL A 219 -5.18 -16.32 53.13
CA VAL A 219 -5.03 -15.08 52.35
C VAL A 219 -5.55 -15.22 50.93
N LEU A 220 -5.07 -16.19 50.15
CA LEU A 220 -5.48 -16.33 48.75
C LEU A 220 -6.92 -16.79 48.57
N THR A 221 -7.51 -17.46 49.57
CA THR A 221 -8.92 -17.90 49.55
C THR A 221 -9.87 -16.84 50.13
N ASN A 222 -9.36 -15.75 50.69
CA ASN A 222 -10.18 -14.70 51.26
C ASN A 222 -11.04 -14.03 50.16
N GLU A 223 -12.36 -13.97 50.35
CA GLU A 223 -13.29 -13.49 49.33
C GLU A 223 -13.02 -12.05 48.87
N GLN A 224 -12.55 -11.17 49.76
CA GLN A 224 -12.24 -9.78 49.42
C GLN A 224 -10.97 -9.71 48.56
N VAL A 225 -9.94 -10.49 48.90
CA VAL A 225 -8.72 -10.64 48.10
C VAL A 225 -9.06 -11.19 46.72
N VAL A 226 -9.85 -12.26 46.65
CA VAL A 226 -10.29 -12.91 45.41
C VAL A 226 -11.06 -11.92 44.52
N GLY A 227 -12.00 -11.18 45.09
CA GLY A 227 -12.78 -10.16 44.38
C GLY A 227 -11.89 -9.08 43.78
N LEU A 228 -11.00 -8.50 44.59
CA LEU A 228 -10.07 -7.44 44.15
C LEU A 228 -9.16 -7.91 43.00
N ILE A 229 -8.59 -9.11 43.13
CA ILE A 229 -7.69 -9.68 42.13
C ILE A 229 -8.44 -9.94 40.82
N ASN A 230 -9.60 -10.59 40.87
CA ASN A 230 -10.36 -10.93 39.66
C ASN A 230 -10.85 -9.68 38.92
N GLU A 231 -11.24 -8.64 39.64
CA GLU A 231 -11.71 -7.38 39.06
C GLU A 231 -10.59 -6.60 38.38
N ASN A 232 -9.39 -6.52 38.97
CA ASN A 232 -8.37 -5.56 38.56
C ASN A 232 -7.12 -6.17 37.92
N PHE A 233 -6.82 -7.44 38.18
CA PHE A 233 -5.59 -8.11 37.76
C PHE A 233 -5.87 -9.35 36.90
N ILE A 234 -4.84 -9.79 36.18
CA ILE A 234 -4.75 -11.13 35.64
C ILE A 234 -3.88 -11.94 36.61
N PHE A 235 -4.49 -12.88 37.32
CA PHE A 235 -3.76 -13.70 38.30
C PHE A 235 -3.03 -14.84 37.60
N TRP A 236 -1.72 -14.91 37.80
CA TRP A 236 -0.88 -15.97 37.26
C TRP A 236 0.01 -16.53 38.37
N ALA A 237 0.09 -17.84 38.46
CA ALA A 237 0.84 -18.52 39.51
C ALA A 237 1.65 -19.68 38.94
N CYS A 238 2.79 -19.95 39.58
CA CYS A 238 3.59 -21.12 39.26
C CYS A 238 4.40 -21.60 40.47
N SER A 239 4.68 -22.91 40.51
CA SER A 239 5.63 -23.46 41.47
C SER A 239 7.07 -23.11 41.06
N VAL A 240 7.90 -22.71 42.02
CA VAL A 240 9.35 -22.45 41.85
C VAL A 240 10.12 -23.71 41.44
N ASN A 241 9.53 -24.89 41.64
CA ASN A 241 10.09 -26.16 41.20
C ASN A 241 10.01 -26.35 39.68
N SER A 242 9.11 -25.62 39.01
CA SER A 242 9.00 -25.63 37.55
C SER A 242 10.13 -24.85 36.87
N ALA A 243 10.42 -25.17 35.60
CA ALA A 243 11.46 -24.48 34.84
C ALA A 243 11.14 -22.98 34.62
N GLU A 244 9.86 -22.62 34.48
CA GLU A 244 9.40 -21.24 34.34
C GLU A 244 9.44 -20.51 35.69
N GLY A 245 8.97 -21.14 36.76
CA GLY A 245 9.02 -20.58 38.11
C GLY A 245 10.44 -20.32 38.61
N ARG A 246 11.38 -21.23 38.39
CA ARG A 246 12.80 -21.01 38.75
C ARG A 246 13.42 -19.83 38.00
N HIS A 247 13.09 -19.69 36.72
CA HIS A 247 13.55 -18.56 35.92
C HIS A 247 13.01 -17.25 36.49
N LEU A 248 11.70 -17.18 36.75
CA LEU A 248 11.06 -15.99 37.33
C LEU A 248 11.54 -15.68 38.73
N GLN A 249 11.80 -16.68 39.56
CA GLN A 249 12.37 -16.49 40.90
C GLN A 249 13.71 -15.74 40.81
N THR A 250 14.59 -16.12 39.88
CA THR A 250 15.87 -15.44 39.67
C THR A 250 15.66 -14.04 39.06
N SER A 251 14.81 -13.92 38.04
CA SER A 251 14.53 -12.65 37.37
C SER A 251 13.89 -11.61 38.29
N PHE A 252 12.99 -12.03 39.17
CA PHE A 252 12.30 -11.16 40.12
C PHE A 252 13.05 -11.01 41.45
N ARG A 253 14.20 -11.70 41.60
CA ARG A 253 14.99 -11.72 42.85
C ARG A 253 14.14 -12.09 44.07
N ALA A 254 13.30 -13.11 43.90
CA ALA A 254 12.46 -13.64 44.95
C ALA A 254 13.31 -14.49 45.92
N THR A 255 13.57 -13.92 47.10
CA THR A 255 14.43 -14.50 48.14
C THR A 255 13.64 -15.11 49.29
N GLU A 256 12.39 -14.68 49.49
CA GLU A 256 11.52 -15.12 50.59
C GLU A 256 10.11 -15.45 50.07
N PHE A 257 9.39 -16.32 50.78
CA PHE A 257 8.05 -16.78 50.41
C PHE A 257 7.04 -16.60 51.55
N PRO A 258 5.76 -16.36 51.25
CA PRO A 258 5.15 -16.20 49.92
C PRO A 258 5.67 -14.97 49.16
N PHE A 259 5.75 -15.07 47.83
CA PHE A 259 6.21 -13.99 46.94
C PHE A 259 5.09 -13.59 45.98
N VAL A 260 4.76 -12.30 45.96
CA VAL A 260 3.75 -11.71 45.08
C VAL A 260 4.35 -10.50 44.36
N ALA A 261 4.11 -10.37 43.06
CA ALA A 261 4.56 -9.23 42.27
C ALA A 261 3.50 -8.71 41.31
N VAL A 262 3.39 -7.39 41.21
CA VAL A 262 2.60 -6.70 40.19
C VAL A 262 3.50 -6.43 39.00
N VAL A 263 3.11 -6.94 37.83
CA VAL A 263 3.91 -6.93 36.62
C VAL A 263 3.11 -6.31 35.48
N THR A 264 3.80 -5.51 34.67
CA THR A 264 3.28 -4.98 33.41
C THR A 264 4.19 -5.33 32.25
N VAL A 265 3.72 -5.13 31.02
CA VAL A 265 4.57 -5.16 29.83
C VAL A 265 5.17 -3.77 29.66
N ALA A 266 6.51 -3.68 29.66
CA ALA A 266 7.19 -2.40 29.47
C ALA A 266 6.77 -1.75 28.14
N GLN A 267 6.44 -0.46 28.17
CA GLN A 267 6.05 0.29 26.97
C GLN A 267 7.15 0.19 25.89
N GLY A 268 6.77 -0.19 24.68
CA GLY A 268 7.70 -0.35 23.55
C GLY A 268 8.62 -1.58 23.60
N ARG A 269 8.57 -2.41 24.66
CA ARG A 269 9.38 -3.64 24.77
C ARG A 269 8.48 -4.88 24.85
N ARG A 270 9.07 -6.06 24.61
CA ARG A 270 8.40 -7.37 24.81
C ARG A 270 8.66 -7.97 26.19
N ASN A 271 9.35 -7.24 27.06
CA ASN A 271 9.81 -7.76 28.34
C ASN A 271 8.86 -7.36 29.46
N ALA A 272 8.72 -8.25 30.43
CA ALA A 272 8.03 -7.99 31.68
C ALA A 272 8.78 -6.94 32.49
N GLN A 273 8.05 -6.03 33.12
CA GLN A 273 8.56 -5.09 34.10
C GLN A 273 7.82 -5.34 35.42
N VAL A 274 8.58 -5.67 36.46
CA VAL A 274 8.07 -5.70 37.84
C VAL A 274 7.88 -4.26 38.28
N LEU A 275 6.64 -3.90 38.62
CA LEU A 275 6.31 -2.59 39.17
C LEU A 275 6.56 -2.58 40.67
N GLU A 276 6.00 -3.58 41.36
CA GLU A 276 6.12 -3.75 42.80
C GLU A 276 6.13 -5.24 43.15
N SER A 277 6.75 -5.58 44.29
CA SER A 277 6.75 -6.94 44.83
C SER A 277 6.71 -6.91 46.35
N LYS A 278 6.03 -7.89 46.94
CA LYS A 278 6.02 -8.13 48.38
C LYS A 278 6.42 -9.59 48.65
N GLN A 279 7.25 -9.80 49.67
CA GLN A 279 7.79 -11.11 50.05
C GLN A 279 7.63 -11.32 51.55
N GLY A 280 7.52 -12.59 51.98
CA GLY A 280 7.43 -12.97 53.39
C GLY A 280 6.01 -13.01 53.93
N ALA A 281 5.88 -13.17 55.25
CA ALA A 281 4.58 -13.28 55.92
C ALA A 281 3.67 -12.09 55.59
N MET A 282 2.41 -12.39 55.28
CA MET A 282 1.43 -11.40 54.83
C MET A 282 0.04 -11.84 55.24
N GLU A 283 -0.73 -10.91 55.79
CA GLU A 283 -2.15 -11.09 56.11
C GLU A 283 -3.05 -10.63 54.95
N SER A 284 -4.34 -10.99 54.99
CA SER A 284 -5.31 -10.60 53.95
C SER A 284 -5.41 -9.09 53.74
N ASP A 285 -5.52 -8.33 54.83
CA ASP A 285 -5.63 -6.87 54.79
C ASP A 285 -4.37 -6.21 54.21
N GLU A 286 -3.20 -6.78 54.53
CA GLU A 286 -1.93 -6.30 54.00
C GLU A 286 -1.77 -6.54 52.50
N LEU A 287 -2.30 -7.66 51.98
CA LEU A 287 -2.31 -7.92 50.54
C LEU A 287 -3.27 -6.96 49.83
N ILE A 288 -4.43 -6.70 50.40
CA ILE A 288 -5.41 -5.75 49.86
C ILE A 288 -4.79 -4.36 49.78
N GLU A 289 -4.18 -3.88 50.86
CA GLU A 289 -3.51 -2.57 50.91
C GLU A 289 -2.42 -2.48 49.84
N PHE A 290 -1.57 -3.50 49.72
CA PHE A 290 -0.53 -3.57 48.69
C PHE A 290 -1.11 -3.46 47.26
N LEU A 291 -2.16 -4.23 46.96
CA LEU A 291 -2.79 -4.25 45.63
C LEU A 291 -3.48 -2.92 45.29
N VAL A 292 -4.20 -2.33 46.25
CA VAL A 292 -4.88 -1.03 46.07
C VAL A 292 -3.85 0.07 45.84
N GLN A 293 -2.81 0.15 46.67
CA GLN A 293 -1.75 1.15 46.50
C GLN A 293 -1.02 1.00 45.16
N SER A 294 -0.81 -0.24 44.71
CA SER A 294 -0.17 -0.48 43.41
C SER A 294 -1.05 -0.01 42.24
N LEU A 295 -2.38 -0.21 42.32
CA LEU A 295 -3.32 0.32 41.32
C LEU A 295 -3.34 1.85 41.31
N GLU A 296 -3.34 2.49 42.47
CA GLU A 296 -3.32 3.95 42.57
C GLU A 296 -2.03 4.55 42.01
N ARG A 297 -0.88 3.95 42.35
CA ARG A 297 0.46 4.45 41.95
C ARG A 297 0.75 4.22 40.47
N HIS A 298 0.30 3.10 39.91
CA HIS A 298 0.66 2.69 38.55
C HIS A 298 -0.49 2.76 37.54
N GLY A 299 -1.72 3.05 37.97
CA GLY A 299 -2.91 3.06 37.10
C GLY A 299 -2.80 3.97 35.87
N GLU A 300 -1.99 5.04 35.93
CA GLU A 300 -1.69 5.91 34.79
C GLU A 300 -1.10 5.15 33.60
N ILE A 301 -0.28 4.11 33.83
CA ILE A 301 0.31 3.28 32.77
C ILE A 301 -0.80 2.61 31.94
N LEU A 302 -1.82 2.07 32.61
CA LEU A 302 -2.95 1.43 31.94
C LEU A 302 -3.83 2.45 31.22
N ASN A 303 -4.05 3.62 31.83
CA ASN A 303 -4.83 4.70 31.22
C ASN A 303 -4.15 5.27 29.97
N GLN A 304 -2.84 5.46 30.00
CA GLN A 304 -2.06 5.87 28.83
C GLN A 304 -2.15 4.83 27.71
N ALA A 305 -2.01 3.54 28.04
CA ALA A 305 -2.14 2.46 27.06
C ALA A 305 -3.54 2.41 26.42
N ARG A 306 -4.61 2.63 27.21
CA ARG A 306 -6.00 2.72 26.71
C ARG A 306 -6.16 3.89 25.74
N LEU A 307 -5.68 5.07 26.13
CA LEU A 307 -5.77 6.28 25.32
C LEU A 307 -4.97 6.16 24.02
N GLU A 308 -3.76 5.60 24.07
CA GLU A 308 -2.94 5.33 22.90
C GLU A 308 -3.64 4.36 21.94
N ARG A 309 -4.22 3.27 22.46
CA ARG A 309 -5.00 2.34 21.64
C ARG A 309 -6.19 3.02 20.97
N GLN A 310 -6.91 3.86 21.70
CA GLN A 310 -8.05 4.61 21.17
C GLN A 310 -7.61 5.56 20.05
N ARG A 311 -6.54 6.35 20.28
CA ARG A 311 -5.96 7.25 19.27
C ARG A 311 -5.56 6.52 18.00
N HIS A 312 -4.98 5.33 18.13
CA HIS A 312 -4.63 4.50 16.97
C HIS A 312 -5.85 4.04 16.17
N LEU A 313 -6.94 3.67 16.86
CA LEU A 313 -8.19 3.28 16.20
C LEU A 313 -8.82 4.48 15.49
N GLU A 314 -8.89 5.64 16.15
CA GLU A 314 -9.40 6.88 15.57
C GLU A 314 -8.58 7.31 14.34
N THR A 315 -7.25 7.29 14.45
CA THR A 315 -6.35 7.61 13.32
C THR A 315 -6.59 6.68 12.14
N ARG A 316 -6.81 5.39 12.41
CA ARG A 316 -7.10 4.39 11.37
C ARG A 316 -8.46 4.67 10.71
N GLN A 317 -9.49 4.95 11.49
CA GLN A 317 -10.82 5.28 10.97
C GLN A 317 -10.79 6.53 10.09
N ILE A 318 -10.12 7.59 10.53
CA ILE A 318 -9.98 8.82 9.74
C ILE A 318 -9.32 8.54 8.38
N ARG A 319 -8.28 7.70 8.35
CA ARG A 319 -7.63 7.32 7.08
C ARG A 319 -8.55 6.51 6.18
N GLU A 320 -9.27 5.54 6.73
CA GLU A 320 -10.23 4.73 5.98
C GLU A 320 -11.36 5.61 5.41
N GLU A 321 -11.86 6.59 6.16
CA GLU A 321 -12.86 7.56 5.69
C GLU A 321 -12.31 8.46 4.58
N GLN A 322 -11.07 8.94 4.73
CA GLN A 322 -10.39 9.75 3.70
C GLN A 322 -10.18 8.96 2.41
N ASP A 323 -9.75 7.70 2.49
CA ASP A 323 -9.54 6.83 1.34
C ASP A 323 -10.86 6.58 0.59
N VAL A 324 -11.95 6.33 1.32
CA VAL A 324 -13.29 6.17 0.72
C VAL A 324 -13.77 7.46 0.05
N ALA A 325 -13.60 8.62 0.70
CA ALA A 325 -13.98 9.91 0.13
C ALA A 325 -13.18 10.22 -1.14
N PHE A 326 -11.88 9.92 -1.12
CA PHE A 326 -10.98 10.11 -2.27
C PHE A 326 -11.36 9.21 -3.45
N GLN A 327 -11.68 7.93 -3.20
CA GLN A 327 -12.14 7.02 -4.24
C GLN A 327 -13.43 7.51 -4.90
N ARG A 328 -14.41 7.97 -4.12
CA ARG A 328 -15.66 8.55 -4.66
C ARG A 328 -15.39 9.79 -5.52
N ALA A 329 -14.46 10.65 -5.10
CA ALA A 329 -14.10 11.83 -5.88
C ALA A 329 -13.45 11.46 -7.22
N ILE A 330 -12.58 10.44 -7.24
CA ILE A 330 -11.99 9.92 -8.49
C ILE A 330 -13.08 9.36 -9.41
N GLU A 331 -14.02 8.59 -8.86
CA GLU A 331 -15.11 8.00 -9.64
C GLU A 331 -16.03 9.09 -10.23
N GLU A 332 -16.34 10.13 -9.46
CA GLU A 332 -17.15 11.25 -9.93
C GLU A 332 -16.43 12.04 -11.04
N ASP A 333 -15.14 12.32 -10.88
CA ASP A 333 -14.36 13.03 -11.89
C ASP A 333 -14.25 12.21 -13.18
N ARG A 334 -14.02 10.90 -13.05
CA ARG A 334 -14.02 9.97 -14.18
C ARG A 334 -15.38 9.95 -14.89
N ALA A 335 -16.48 9.84 -14.15
CA ALA A 335 -17.82 9.84 -14.72
C ALA A 335 -18.13 11.17 -15.44
N ARG A 336 -17.66 12.30 -14.89
CA ARG A 336 -17.81 13.62 -15.51
C ARG A 336 -17.02 13.74 -16.82
N LEU A 337 -15.78 13.25 -16.85
CA LEU A 337 -14.96 13.21 -18.05
C LEU A 337 -15.57 12.31 -19.13
N GLU A 338 -16.04 11.12 -18.75
CA GLU A 338 -16.70 10.18 -19.66
C GLU A 338 -18.00 10.79 -20.22
N ALA A 339 -18.83 11.43 -19.38
CA ALA A 339 -20.06 12.10 -19.81
C ALA A 339 -19.77 13.30 -20.75
N ALA A 340 -18.73 14.09 -20.47
CA ALA A 340 -18.33 15.20 -21.33
C ALA A 340 -17.84 14.70 -22.70
N ALA A 341 -17.05 13.63 -22.74
CA ALA A 341 -16.58 13.02 -23.98
C ALA A 341 -17.74 12.44 -24.81
N GLN A 342 -18.71 11.79 -24.17
CA GLN A 342 -19.93 11.31 -24.85
C GLN A 342 -20.78 12.45 -25.41
N ALA A 343 -20.95 13.53 -24.64
CA ALA A 343 -21.68 14.71 -25.09
C ALA A 343 -20.99 15.37 -26.30
N GLU A 344 -19.66 15.51 -26.27
CA GLU A 344 -18.90 16.06 -27.41
C GLU A 344 -18.98 15.15 -28.64
N ALA A 345 -18.89 13.83 -28.47
CA ALA A 345 -19.04 12.87 -29.56
C ALA A 345 -20.43 12.95 -30.21
N SER A 346 -21.50 13.00 -29.40
CA SER A 346 -22.87 13.12 -29.90
C SER A 346 -23.12 14.44 -30.64
N ARG A 347 -22.52 15.56 -30.18
CA ARG A 347 -22.57 16.85 -30.89
C ARG A 347 -21.87 16.79 -32.24
N LYS A 348 -20.66 16.21 -32.30
CA LYS A 348 -19.92 16.04 -33.55
C LYS A 348 -20.66 15.14 -34.53
N GLU A 349 -21.31 14.08 -34.06
CA GLU A 349 -22.11 13.20 -34.90
C GLU A 349 -23.35 13.91 -35.47
N GLU A 350 -24.04 14.70 -34.65
CA GLU A 350 -25.18 15.51 -35.06
C GLU A 350 -24.76 16.59 -36.08
N GLU A 351 -23.68 17.32 -35.81
CA GLU A 351 -23.12 18.31 -36.73
C GLU A 351 -22.71 17.67 -38.06
N ALA A 352 -22.05 16.51 -38.03
CA ALA A 352 -21.69 15.77 -39.24
C ALA A 352 -22.92 15.27 -40.01
N ARG A 353 -24.00 14.88 -39.33
CA ARG A 353 -25.26 14.49 -39.98
C ARG A 353 -25.90 15.70 -40.68
N LEU A 354 -26.01 16.82 -39.98
CA LEU A 354 -26.56 18.06 -40.54
C LEU A 354 -25.74 18.59 -41.73
N GLU A 355 -24.41 18.48 -41.68
CA GLU A 355 -23.56 18.89 -42.80
C GLU A 355 -23.73 17.99 -44.02
N ARG A 356 -23.84 16.67 -43.83
CA ARG A 356 -24.16 15.73 -44.94
C ARG A 356 -25.51 16.04 -45.57
N GLU A 357 -26.54 16.29 -44.77
CA GLU A 357 -27.87 16.68 -45.27
C GLU A 357 -27.82 17.99 -46.07
N ARG A 358 -27.04 18.98 -45.62
CA ARG A 358 -26.83 20.24 -46.34
C ARG A 358 -26.09 20.04 -47.66
N GLU A 359 -25.00 19.28 -47.65
CA GLU A 359 -24.24 18.97 -48.86
C GLU A 359 -25.10 18.24 -49.90
N GLU A 360 -25.92 17.28 -49.46
CA GLU A 360 -26.84 16.54 -50.33
C GLU A 360 -27.90 17.47 -50.92
N ALA A 361 -28.50 18.34 -50.10
CA ALA A 361 -29.47 19.32 -50.56
C ALA A 361 -28.85 20.33 -51.55
N GLU A 362 -27.62 20.78 -51.31
CA GLU A 362 -26.92 21.70 -52.21
C GLU A 362 -26.53 21.01 -53.53
N LYS A 363 -26.02 19.77 -53.49
CA LYS A 363 -25.73 18.98 -54.69
C LYS A 363 -26.98 18.79 -55.55
N GLU A 364 -28.12 18.47 -54.94
CA GLU A 364 -29.37 18.29 -55.67
C GLU A 364 -29.89 19.60 -56.26
N ARG A 365 -29.74 20.72 -55.52
CA ARG A 365 -30.04 22.05 -56.04
C ARG A 365 -29.17 22.41 -57.25
N GLN A 366 -27.85 22.21 -57.15
CA GLN A 366 -26.93 22.48 -58.26
C GLN A 366 -27.21 21.59 -59.48
N ARG A 367 -27.57 20.32 -59.26
CA ARG A 367 -27.98 19.39 -60.32
C ARG A 367 -29.22 19.91 -61.04
N LEU A 368 -30.23 20.36 -60.31
CA LEU A 368 -31.46 20.93 -60.88
C LEU A 368 -31.19 22.22 -61.65
N GLU A 369 -30.37 23.13 -61.10
CA GLU A 369 -29.99 24.38 -61.76
C GLU A 369 -29.18 24.13 -63.05
N ARG A 370 -28.22 23.18 -63.03
CA ARG A 370 -27.47 22.78 -64.22
C ARG A 370 -28.39 22.16 -65.29
N ARG A 371 -29.34 21.31 -64.89
CA ARG A 371 -30.36 20.75 -65.80
C ARG A 371 -31.14 21.86 -66.49
N ARG A 372 -31.63 22.84 -65.72
CA ARG A 372 -32.37 23.99 -66.24
C ARG A 372 -31.54 24.87 -67.16
N ARG A 373 -30.26 25.12 -66.84
CA ARG A 373 -29.36 25.92 -67.69
C ARG A 373 -29.12 25.28 -69.05
N LEU A 374 -28.80 23.99 -69.08
CA LEU A 374 -28.60 23.25 -70.34
C LEU A 374 -29.84 23.30 -71.22
N LYS A 375 -31.03 23.10 -70.62
CA LYS A 375 -32.30 23.21 -71.33
C LYS A 375 -32.53 24.63 -71.86
N MET A 376 -32.21 25.66 -71.07
CA MET A 376 -32.35 27.06 -71.49
C MET A 376 -31.45 27.40 -72.69
N GLU A 377 -30.24 26.86 -72.75
CA GLU A 377 -29.31 27.03 -73.89
C GLU A 377 -29.80 26.29 -75.16
N GLU A 378 -30.45 25.14 -75.00
CA GLU A 378 -31.01 24.35 -76.10
C GLU A 378 -32.31 24.96 -76.69
N MET A 379 -33.01 25.81 -75.93
CA MET A 379 -34.25 26.42 -76.39
C MET A 379 -34.04 27.45 -77.51
N GLU A 380 -34.70 27.25 -78.65
CA GLU A 380 -34.70 28.19 -79.77
C GLU A 380 -35.32 29.56 -79.42
N PRO A 381 -34.84 30.67 -80.00
CA PRO A 381 -35.42 32.00 -79.78
C PRO A 381 -36.89 32.06 -80.22
N GLU A 382 -37.69 32.91 -79.55
CA GLU A 382 -39.12 33.02 -79.84
C GLU A 382 -39.36 33.49 -81.30
N PRO A 383 -40.19 32.78 -82.09
CA PRO A 383 -40.43 33.12 -83.48
C PRO A 383 -41.14 34.48 -83.64
N VAL A 384 -40.81 35.20 -84.72
CA VAL A 384 -41.32 36.55 -85.01
C VAL A 384 -42.83 36.52 -85.26
N LYS A 385 -43.52 37.61 -84.87
CA LYS A 385 -44.97 37.74 -85.04
C LYS A 385 -45.30 37.91 -86.53
N GLY A 386 -45.97 36.92 -87.14
CA GLY A 386 -46.48 37.04 -88.51
C GLY A 386 -46.27 35.83 -89.42
N ASP A 387 -45.49 34.82 -89.00
CA ASP A 387 -45.31 33.60 -89.78
C ASP A 387 -46.52 32.65 -89.67
N SER A 388 -46.92 32.05 -90.79
CA SER A 388 -48.08 31.13 -90.87
C SER A 388 -47.92 29.81 -90.09
N ASP A 389 -46.72 29.55 -89.58
CA ASP A 389 -46.31 28.30 -88.94
C ASP A 389 -46.05 28.40 -87.42
N VAL A 390 -46.63 29.43 -86.79
CA VAL A 390 -46.48 29.72 -85.36
C VAL A 390 -47.76 29.39 -84.58
N VAL A 391 -47.60 28.81 -83.39
CA VAL A 391 -48.65 28.55 -82.40
C VAL A 391 -48.30 29.26 -81.09
N VAL A 392 -49.28 29.95 -80.50
CA VAL A 392 -49.13 30.54 -79.16
C VAL A 392 -49.49 29.49 -78.12
N VAL A 393 -48.52 29.06 -77.33
CA VAL A 393 -48.74 28.12 -76.21
C VAL A 393 -48.87 28.92 -74.92
N ALA A 394 -50.04 28.81 -74.29
CA ALA A 394 -50.32 29.36 -72.97
C ALA A 394 -50.36 28.24 -71.94
N ILE A 395 -49.62 28.40 -70.84
CA ILE A 395 -49.60 27.44 -69.75
C ILE A 395 -50.18 28.12 -68.51
N ARG A 396 -51.22 27.51 -67.95
CA ARG A 396 -51.79 27.90 -66.67
C ARG A 396 -51.18 27.07 -65.56
N GLN A 397 -50.55 27.75 -64.62
CA GLN A 397 -49.95 27.14 -63.44
C GLN A 397 -51.01 26.94 -62.33
N PRO A 398 -50.75 26.07 -61.34
CA PRO A 398 -51.68 25.80 -60.24
C PRO A 398 -51.95 27.02 -59.35
N ASP A 399 -51.05 28.00 -59.35
CA ASP A 399 -51.19 29.29 -58.64
C ASP A 399 -52.11 30.29 -59.37
N GLY A 400 -52.66 29.90 -60.54
CA GLY A 400 -53.51 30.73 -61.38
C GLY A 400 -52.75 31.66 -62.33
N SER A 401 -51.41 31.70 -62.26
CA SER A 401 -50.59 32.46 -63.18
C SER A 401 -50.60 31.83 -64.58
N ARG A 402 -50.46 32.68 -65.61
CA ARG A 402 -50.49 32.28 -67.01
C ARG A 402 -49.21 32.76 -67.68
N ILE A 403 -48.41 31.81 -68.16
CA ILE A 403 -47.23 32.10 -68.97
C ILE A 403 -47.54 31.79 -70.43
N GLU A 404 -47.09 32.64 -71.34
CA GLU A 404 -47.31 32.47 -72.78
C GLU A 404 -45.99 32.55 -73.52
N ARG A 405 -45.82 31.69 -74.53
CA ARG A 405 -44.68 31.72 -75.45
C ARG A 405 -45.12 31.19 -76.81
N ARG A 406 -44.58 31.79 -77.87
CA ARG A 406 -44.77 31.28 -79.23
C ARG A 406 -43.81 30.14 -79.54
N PHE A 407 -44.32 29.10 -80.19
CA PHE A 407 -43.57 27.95 -80.69
C PHE A 407 -43.90 27.75 -82.17
N LYS A 408 -43.02 27.09 -82.92
CA LYS A 408 -43.32 26.60 -84.28
C LYS A 408 -44.26 25.40 -84.18
N LYS A 409 -45.10 25.19 -85.20
CA LYS A 409 -46.01 24.02 -85.26
C LYS A 409 -45.27 22.67 -85.21
N GLU A 410 -44.03 22.66 -85.69
CA GLU A 410 -43.14 21.50 -85.72
C GLU A 410 -42.46 21.18 -84.38
N ASN A 411 -42.49 22.12 -83.41
CA ASN A 411 -41.93 21.91 -82.09
C ASN A 411 -42.71 20.81 -81.34
N THR A 412 -42.02 20.11 -80.44
CA THR A 412 -42.59 18.98 -79.72
C THR A 412 -43.10 19.37 -78.33
N ILE A 413 -43.98 18.55 -77.76
CA ILE A 413 -44.46 18.74 -76.38
C ILE A 413 -43.30 18.69 -75.38
N ARG A 414 -42.24 17.91 -75.66
CA ARG A 414 -41.00 17.91 -74.85
C ARG A 414 -40.39 19.31 -74.71
N GLN A 415 -40.35 20.09 -75.79
CA GLN A 415 -39.84 21.47 -75.76
C GLN A 415 -40.74 22.41 -74.96
N VAL A 416 -42.05 22.13 -74.90
CA VAL A 416 -43.00 22.85 -74.03
C VAL A 416 -42.77 22.50 -72.57
N PHE A 417 -42.55 21.23 -72.23
CA PHE A 417 -42.14 20.82 -70.88
C PHE A 417 -40.78 21.39 -70.47
N ASP A 418 -39.80 21.40 -71.37
CA ASP A 418 -38.49 21.99 -71.08
C ASP A 418 -38.60 23.50 -70.82
N TRP A 419 -39.51 24.20 -71.51
CA TRP A 419 -39.84 25.59 -71.20
C TRP A 419 -40.49 25.76 -69.81
N VAL A 420 -41.34 24.83 -69.38
CA VAL A 420 -41.93 24.81 -68.04
C VAL A 420 -40.87 24.52 -66.96
N ASP A 421 -39.93 23.61 -67.22
CA ASP A 421 -38.81 23.28 -66.33
C ASP A 421 -37.91 24.50 -66.08
N ILE A 422 -37.59 25.26 -67.14
CA ILE A 422 -36.79 26.49 -67.07
C ILE A 422 -37.49 27.55 -66.21
N ARG A 423 -38.82 27.61 -66.23
CA ARG A 423 -39.62 28.56 -65.43
C ARG A 423 -39.73 28.17 -63.96
N GLY A 424 -39.12 27.07 -63.54
CA GLY A 424 -38.98 26.70 -62.13
C GLY A 424 -39.88 25.56 -61.67
N VAL A 425 -40.72 25.00 -62.56
CA VAL A 425 -41.63 23.91 -62.22
C VAL A 425 -40.96 22.57 -62.54
N ASP A 426 -40.84 21.68 -61.56
CA ASP A 426 -40.16 20.40 -61.76
C ASP A 426 -41.00 19.45 -62.61
N ILE A 427 -40.54 19.20 -63.85
CA ILE A 427 -41.22 18.35 -64.84
C ILE A 427 -41.45 16.91 -64.37
N ASP A 428 -40.66 16.43 -63.40
CA ASP A 428 -40.78 15.08 -62.86
C ASP A 428 -42.00 14.94 -61.93
N LYS A 429 -42.52 16.07 -61.43
CA LYS A 429 -43.65 16.14 -60.49
C LYS A 429 -44.95 16.64 -61.12
N ILE A 430 -44.95 16.97 -62.41
CA ILE A 430 -46.11 17.54 -63.10
C ILE A 430 -46.48 16.79 -64.38
N ARG A 431 -47.73 16.97 -64.80
CA ARG A 431 -48.26 16.59 -66.12
C ARG A 431 -48.91 17.80 -66.78
N LEU A 432 -48.88 17.85 -68.12
CA LEU A 432 -49.57 18.90 -68.89
C LEU A 432 -50.89 18.38 -69.43
N VAL A 433 -51.96 19.14 -69.21
CA VAL A 433 -53.32 18.78 -69.64
C VAL A 433 -53.85 19.81 -70.64
N CYS A 434 -54.21 19.38 -71.84
CA CYS A 434 -55.02 20.17 -72.77
C CYS A 434 -56.50 19.83 -72.56
N ASN A 435 -57.40 20.80 -72.60
CA ASN A 435 -58.85 20.55 -72.38
C ASN A 435 -59.67 20.40 -73.67
N PHE A 436 -59.14 20.80 -74.84
CA PHE A 436 -59.87 20.74 -76.11
C PHE A 436 -58.93 20.43 -77.28
N PRO A 437 -58.86 19.17 -77.77
CA PRO A 437 -59.44 17.96 -77.17
C PRO A 437 -58.76 17.59 -75.84
N LYS A 438 -59.51 16.99 -74.90
CA LYS A 438 -58.97 16.64 -73.58
C LYS A 438 -57.88 15.58 -73.70
N ARG A 439 -56.63 15.93 -73.37
CA ARG A 439 -55.46 15.04 -73.44
C ARG A 439 -54.50 15.33 -72.28
N HIS A 440 -53.92 14.28 -71.72
CA HIS A 440 -52.87 14.34 -70.72
C HIS A 440 -51.56 14.01 -71.41
N PHE A 441 -50.51 14.75 -71.08
CA PHE A 441 -49.19 14.56 -71.64
C PHE A 441 -48.19 14.34 -70.52
N ASP A 442 -47.33 13.36 -70.71
CA ASP A 442 -46.19 13.06 -69.87
C ASP A 442 -44.86 13.35 -70.58
N TYR A 443 -43.85 13.82 -69.83
CA TYR A 443 -42.56 14.22 -70.41
C TYR A 443 -41.86 13.07 -71.16
N VAL A 444 -41.87 11.87 -70.58
CA VAL A 444 -41.15 10.69 -71.09
C VAL A 444 -41.95 9.97 -72.18
N GLU A 445 -43.26 9.80 -71.97
CA GLU A 445 -44.11 8.99 -72.86
C GLU A 445 -44.60 9.80 -74.07
N ASP A 446 -45.07 11.03 -73.85
CA ASP A 446 -45.72 11.84 -74.89
C ASP A 446 -44.89 13.01 -75.41
N GLY A 447 -43.63 13.14 -74.96
CA GLY A 447 -42.77 14.24 -75.36
C GLY A 447 -42.48 14.32 -76.87
N HIS A 448 -42.70 13.23 -77.62
CA HIS A 448 -42.42 13.14 -79.05
C HIS A 448 -43.49 13.76 -79.95
N TRP A 449 -44.70 13.99 -79.43
CA TRP A 449 -45.81 14.58 -80.18
C TRP A 449 -45.49 16.01 -80.61
N LYS A 450 -45.83 16.36 -81.86
CA LYS A 450 -45.69 17.73 -82.36
C LYS A 450 -46.89 18.58 -81.98
N LEU A 451 -46.69 19.90 -81.82
CA LEU A 451 -47.77 20.81 -81.45
C LEU A 451 -48.91 20.81 -82.46
N CYS A 452 -48.63 20.67 -83.76
CA CYS A 452 -49.64 20.55 -84.81
C CYS A 452 -50.47 19.24 -84.75
N GLU A 453 -49.98 18.20 -84.10
CA GLU A 453 -50.66 16.91 -83.94
C GLU A 453 -51.57 16.89 -82.68
N VAL A 454 -51.32 17.82 -81.75
CA VAL A 454 -52.13 18.04 -80.55
C VAL A 454 -53.36 18.89 -80.89
N ASP A 455 -53.13 20.02 -81.55
CA ASP A 455 -54.16 20.93 -82.03
C ASP A 455 -53.63 21.76 -83.21
N GLN A 456 -54.47 21.96 -84.23
CA GLN A 456 -54.12 22.75 -85.42
C GLN A 456 -54.48 24.24 -85.24
N GLY A 457 -55.08 24.60 -84.10
CA GLY A 457 -55.46 25.97 -83.75
C GLY A 457 -54.26 26.92 -83.58
N PRO A 458 -54.47 28.25 -83.74
CA PRO A 458 -53.41 29.26 -83.55
C PRO A 458 -53.02 29.47 -82.07
N HIS A 459 -53.83 28.98 -81.14
CA HIS A 459 -53.62 29.11 -79.69
C HIS A 459 -53.85 27.77 -79.00
N LEU A 460 -52.87 27.31 -78.23
CA LEU A 460 -52.95 26.07 -77.45
C LEU A 460 -52.81 26.39 -75.97
N VAL A 461 -53.69 25.83 -75.13
CA VAL A 461 -53.68 26.07 -73.68
C VAL A 461 -53.44 24.77 -72.93
N PHE A 462 -52.37 24.72 -72.15
CA PHE A 462 -52.09 23.64 -71.21
C PHE A 462 -52.32 24.07 -69.77
N PHE A 463 -52.76 23.14 -68.95
CA PHE A 463 -52.89 23.25 -67.50
C PHE A 463 -51.83 22.36 -66.87
N VAL A 464 -51.10 22.89 -65.89
CA VAL A 464 -50.16 22.12 -65.09
C VAL A 464 -50.95 21.44 -63.97
N GLU A 465 -50.87 20.13 -63.89
CA GLU A 465 -51.38 19.35 -62.77
C GLU A 465 -50.23 18.59 -62.10
N ASP A 466 -50.25 18.49 -60.78
CA ASP A 466 -49.29 17.67 -60.05
C ASP A 466 -49.58 16.18 -60.30
N LYS A 467 -48.52 15.36 -60.34
CA LYS A 467 -48.58 13.91 -60.58
C LYS A 467 -48.98 13.11 -59.36
#